data_AF-A0A1F3BD50-F1
#
_entry.id   AF-A0A1F3BD50-F1
#
_cell.length_a   1.000
_cell.length_b   1.000
_cell.length_c   1.000
_cell.angle_alpha   90.00
_cell.angle_beta   90.00
_cell.angle_gamma   90.00
#
_symmetry.space_group_name_H-M   'P 1'
#
loop_
_entity.id
_entity.type
_entity.pdbx_description
1 polymer ?
#
loop_
_entity_poly.entity_id
_entity_poly.type
_entity_poly.pdbx_seq_one_letter_code
_entity_poly.pdbx_strand_id
1 'polypeptide(L)'
;MYEGIKHIFKHTFTMKYPYQKVLLPKGFRGRHLLYMDKCTGCGICAWICPERCISMVPVTDNKEYPQNPEKRFPQYWYARCCFCHFCTEYCPTGALDYTPDYELAEYDRELLLWSPERLSRPPTNIGEYQSVFHGKDGNQGVTFEPVIKQKSK
;
A
#
# COMPACT_ATOMS: atom_id res chain seq x y z
N MET A 1 44.07 -15.60 -3.64
CA MET A 1 43.57 -16.12 -4.93
C MET A 1 42.58 -17.29 -4.76
N TYR A 2 42.80 -18.19 -3.78
CA TYR A 2 41.92 -19.34 -3.47
C TYR A 2 40.44 -18.97 -3.23
N GLU A 3 40.16 -17.94 -2.44
CA GLU A 3 38.78 -17.52 -2.15
C GLU A 3 38.01 -17.05 -3.39
N GLY A 4 38.68 -16.48 -4.40
CA GLY A 4 38.02 -16.08 -5.65
C GLY A 4 37.57 -17.27 -6.50
N ILE A 5 38.43 -18.30 -6.62
CA ILE A 5 38.12 -19.51 -7.38
C ILE A 5 36.95 -20.28 -6.75
N LYS A 6 36.87 -20.30 -5.42
CA LYS A 6 35.76 -20.92 -4.66
C LYS A 6 34.39 -20.30 -4.96
N HIS A 7 34.34 -19.03 -5.35
CA HIS A 7 33.08 -18.32 -5.65
C HIS A 7 32.68 -18.44 -7.13
N ILE A 8 33.60 -18.74 -8.05
CA ILE A 8 33.30 -18.97 -9.48
C ILE A 8 32.40 -20.21 -9.67
N PHE A 9 32.58 -21.24 -8.85
CA PHE A 9 31.80 -22.48 -8.93
C PHE A 9 30.54 -22.50 -8.05
N LYS A 10 30.23 -21.42 -7.33
CA LYS A 10 29.00 -21.30 -6.54
C LYS A 10 27.90 -20.64 -7.36
N HIS A 11 26.66 -21.08 -7.17
CA HIS A 11 25.50 -20.41 -7.75
C HIS A 11 25.37 -18.99 -7.20
N THR A 12 25.02 -18.03 -8.07
CA THR A 12 24.79 -16.64 -7.66
C THR A 12 23.51 -16.50 -6.83
N PHE A 13 23.52 -15.60 -5.86
CA PHE A 13 22.34 -15.25 -5.04
C PHE A 13 21.42 -14.22 -5.73
N THR A 14 21.75 -13.82 -6.96
CA THR A 14 21.04 -12.77 -7.70
C THR A 14 19.68 -13.25 -8.20
N MET A 15 18.63 -12.46 -7.94
CA MET A 15 17.28 -12.69 -8.46
C MET A 15 17.09 -11.95 -9.79
N LYS A 16 16.37 -12.56 -10.75
CA LYS A 16 16.08 -11.93 -12.05
C LYS A 16 14.85 -11.01 -11.96
N TYR A 17 15.01 -9.82 -11.40
CA TYR A 17 13.97 -8.79 -11.44
C TYR A 17 13.79 -8.28 -12.89
N PRO A 18 12.56 -8.05 -13.40
CA PRO A 18 11.25 -8.08 -12.75
C PRO A 18 10.53 -9.44 -12.76
N TYR A 19 11.10 -10.46 -13.42
CA TYR A 19 10.46 -11.78 -13.59
C TYR A 19 10.36 -12.58 -12.28
N GLN A 20 11.31 -12.37 -11.37
CA GLN A 20 11.38 -13.03 -10.07
C GLN A 20 11.36 -11.96 -8.97
N LYS A 21 10.28 -11.92 -8.19
CA LYS A 21 10.11 -11.00 -7.05
C LYS A 21 10.45 -11.71 -5.73
N VAL A 22 10.82 -10.93 -4.72
CA VAL A 22 11.10 -11.42 -3.37
C VAL A 22 9.78 -11.70 -2.65
N LEU A 23 9.72 -12.80 -1.88
CA LEU A 23 8.60 -13.06 -0.98
C LEU A 23 8.65 -12.08 0.18
N LEU A 24 7.64 -11.23 0.27
CA LEU A 24 7.54 -10.25 1.34
C LEU A 24 6.98 -10.89 2.62
N PRO A 25 7.47 -10.50 3.80
CA PRO A 25 6.90 -10.97 5.06
C PRO A 25 5.48 -10.43 5.25
N LYS A 26 4.69 -11.13 6.07
CA LYS A 26 3.39 -10.62 6.53
C LYS A 26 3.60 -9.31 7.32
N GLY A 27 2.79 -8.30 7.05
CA GLY A 27 2.93 -6.98 7.67
C GLY A 27 3.98 -6.07 7.00
N PHE A 28 4.42 -6.40 5.78
CA PHE A 28 5.26 -5.48 5.01
C PHE A 28 4.57 -4.13 4.81
N ARG A 29 5.30 -3.07 5.16
CA ARG A 29 4.85 -1.68 5.16
C ARG A 29 5.02 -1.04 3.78
N GLY A 30 4.06 -1.29 2.88
CA GLY A 30 4.09 -0.76 1.52
C GLY A 30 3.15 0.43 1.29
N ARG A 31 2.54 0.45 0.10
CA ARG A 31 1.60 1.47 -0.35
C ARG A 31 0.33 1.49 0.50
N HIS A 32 -0.19 2.69 0.74
CA HIS A 32 -1.42 2.88 1.52
C HIS A 32 -2.64 2.68 0.61
N LEU A 33 -3.74 2.19 1.18
CA LEU A 33 -5.02 1.96 0.52
C LEU A 33 -6.12 2.71 1.29
N LEU A 34 -6.94 3.47 0.57
CA LEU A 34 -8.03 4.26 1.16
C LEU A 34 -9.40 3.65 0.84
N TYR A 35 -10.12 3.23 1.88
CA TYR A 35 -11.54 2.90 1.79
C TYR A 35 -12.38 4.15 1.99
N MET A 36 -12.79 4.78 0.89
CA MET A 36 -13.61 5.99 0.93
C MET A 36 -14.94 5.77 1.66
N ASP A 37 -15.53 4.57 1.57
CA ASP A 37 -16.81 4.25 2.21
C ASP A 37 -16.74 4.17 3.75
N LYS A 38 -15.55 4.04 4.33
CA LYS A 38 -15.32 3.96 5.78
C LYS A 38 -14.72 5.22 6.38
N CYS A 39 -14.18 6.09 5.54
CA CYS A 39 -13.50 7.29 6.00
C CYS A 39 -14.53 8.31 6.48
N THR A 40 -14.35 8.86 7.67
CA THR A 40 -15.22 9.89 8.27
C THR A 40 -14.72 11.31 8.07
N GLY A 41 -13.55 11.49 7.45
CA GLY A 41 -12.91 12.81 7.32
C GLY A 41 -12.32 13.38 8.62
N CYS A 42 -12.17 12.58 9.69
CA CYS A 42 -11.72 13.04 11.01
C CYS A 42 -10.32 13.69 11.08
N GLY A 43 -9.46 13.48 10.08
CA GLY A 43 -8.13 14.13 10.01
C GLY A 43 -7.06 13.62 10.98
N ILE A 44 -7.35 12.62 11.82
CA ILE A 44 -6.38 12.03 12.77
C ILE A 44 -5.11 11.54 12.06
N CYS A 45 -5.25 10.96 10.87
CA CYS A 45 -4.14 10.49 10.05
C CYS A 45 -3.15 11.62 9.69
N ALA A 46 -3.65 12.82 9.38
CA ALA A 46 -2.82 13.98 9.10
C ALA A 46 -2.12 14.52 10.36
N TRP A 47 -2.79 14.44 11.50
CA TRP A 47 -2.27 14.90 12.78
C TRP A 47 -1.15 13.99 13.33
N ILE A 48 -1.33 12.66 13.26
CA ILE A 48 -0.36 11.69 13.78
C ILE A 48 0.87 11.52 12.87
N CYS A 49 0.81 12.01 11.63
CA CYS A 49 1.90 11.88 10.67
C CYS A 49 3.13 12.67 11.15
N PRO A 50 4.27 12.00 11.43
CA PRO A 50 5.45 12.68 11.96
C PRO A 50 6.05 13.66 10.96
N GLU A 51 5.95 13.35 9.66
CA GLU A 51 6.46 14.18 8.57
C GLU A 51 5.42 15.19 8.03
N ARG A 52 4.17 15.12 8.52
CA ARG A 52 3.03 15.93 8.03
C ARG A 52 2.88 15.86 6.51
N CYS A 53 3.00 14.67 5.93
CA CYS A 53 2.90 14.46 4.48
C CYS A 53 1.45 14.26 3.98
N ILE A 54 0.47 14.31 4.88
CA ILE A 54 -0.94 14.07 4.56
C ILE A 54 -1.70 15.38 4.67
N SER A 55 -2.47 15.71 3.64
CA SER A 55 -3.36 16.88 3.59
C SER A 55 -4.81 16.43 3.40
N MET A 56 -5.74 16.97 4.19
CA MET A 56 -7.16 16.66 4.01
C MET A 56 -7.73 17.56 2.91
N VAL A 57 -8.13 16.95 1.78
CA VAL A 57 -8.66 17.68 0.62
C VAL A 57 -10.12 17.32 0.37
N PRO A 58 -10.96 18.27 -0.05
CA PRO A 58 -12.32 17.98 -0.48
C PRO A 58 -12.30 17.23 -1.82
N VAL A 59 -13.13 16.20 -1.95
CA VAL A 59 -13.34 15.46 -3.20
C VAL A 59 -14.69 15.84 -3.79
N THR A 60 -14.71 16.26 -5.05
CA THR A 60 -15.89 16.78 -5.76
C THR A 60 -16.68 15.70 -6.50
N ASP A 61 -16.62 14.46 -6.03
CA ASP A 61 -17.31 13.35 -6.68
C ASP A 61 -18.82 13.40 -6.45
N ASN A 62 -19.58 12.90 -7.42
CA ASN A 62 -21.05 12.76 -7.32
C ASN A 62 -21.49 11.66 -6.35
N LYS A 63 -20.56 10.92 -5.75
CA LYS A 63 -20.86 9.87 -4.77
C LYS A 63 -21.21 10.49 -3.41
N GLU A 64 -22.22 9.94 -2.77
CA GLU A 64 -22.57 10.27 -1.38
C GLU A 64 -21.79 9.38 -0.41
N TYR A 65 -21.25 9.99 0.63
CA TYR A 65 -20.55 9.31 1.71
C TYR A 65 -21.28 9.61 3.02
N PRO A 66 -22.19 8.73 3.48
CA PRO A 66 -22.97 8.94 4.70
C PRO A 66 -22.10 9.25 5.94
N GLN A 67 -20.90 8.65 5.98
CA GLN A 67 -19.93 8.80 7.06
C GLN A 67 -19.11 10.09 6.97
N ASN A 68 -19.09 10.76 5.81
CA ASN A 68 -18.26 11.94 5.53
C ASN A 68 -19.02 12.96 4.68
N PRO A 69 -19.96 13.71 5.27
CA PRO A 69 -20.77 14.69 4.55
C PRO A 69 -19.92 15.85 3.97
N GLU A 70 -18.78 16.17 4.61
CA GLU A 70 -17.86 17.20 4.14
C GLU A 70 -16.99 16.75 2.94
N LYS A 71 -17.04 15.45 2.58
CA LYS A 71 -16.24 14.84 1.50
C LYS A 71 -14.74 15.14 1.61
N ARG A 72 -14.20 15.24 2.81
CA ARG A 72 -12.77 15.47 3.05
C ARG A 72 -12.02 14.17 3.19
N PHE A 73 -11.03 13.95 2.33
CA PHE A 73 -10.24 12.72 2.30
C PHE A 73 -8.74 13.01 2.34
N PRO A 74 -7.91 12.07 2.81
CA PRO A 74 -6.47 12.26 2.90
C PRO A 74 -5.81 12.17 1.52
N GLN A 75 -5.04 13.20 1.17
CA GLN A 75 -4.09 13.25 0.06
C GLN A 75 -2.68 13.01 0.61
N TYR A 76 -1.89 12.16 -0.05
CA TYR A 76 -0.57 11.75 0.43
C TYR A 76 0.54 12.32 -0.45
N TRP A 77 1.55 12.91 0.19
CA TRP A 77 2.81 13.24 -0.48
C TRP A 77 3.85 12.15 -0.24
N TYR A 78 3.95 11.20 -1.17
CA TYR A 78 4.86 10.05 -1.04
C TYR A 78 6.35 10.43 -1.07
N ALA A 79 6.71 11.56 -1.69
CA ALA A 79 8.08 12.05 -1.68
C ALA A 79 8.60 12.39 -0.26
N ARG A 80 7.70 12.60 0.71
CA ARG A 80 8.05 12.88 2.11
C ARG A 80 7.76 11.70 3.03
N CYS A 81 6.79 10.86 2.69
CA CYS A 81 6.37 9.74 3.53
C CYS A 81 7.53 8.79 3.89
N CYS A 82 7.70 8.50 5.19
CA CYS A 82 8.69 7.54 5.69
C CYS A 82 8.10 6.12 5.90
N PHE A 83 6.87 5.85 5.44
CA PHE A 83 6.20 4.55 5.55
C PHE A 83 6.11 3.98 6.97
N CYS A 84 5.98 4.84 7.99
CA CYS A 84 5.85 4.42 9.39
C CYS A 84 4.53 3.75 9.76
N HIS A 85 3.48 3.89 8.94
CA HIS A 85 2.15 3.27 9.15
C HIS A 85 1.37 3.74 10.39
N PHE A 86 1.76 4.82 11.06
CA PHE A 86 0.94 5.39 12.14
C PHE A 86 -0.44 5.83 11.65
N CYS A 87 -0.56 6.32 10.41
CA CYS A 87 -1.85 6.71 9.86
C CYS A 87 -2.82 5.53 9.67
N THR A 88 -2.33 4.30 9.43
CA THR A 88 -3.17 3.10 9.34
C THR A 88 -3.49 2.56 10.73
N GLU A 89 -2.52 2.54 11.64
CA GLU A 89 -2.68 2.03 13.01
C GLU A 89 -3.63 2.89 13.86
N TYR A 90 -3.56 4.22 13.72
CA TYR A 90 -4.39 5.16 14.49
C TYR A 90 -5.73 5.49 13.82
N CYS A 91 -6.06 4.87 12.68
CA CYS A 91 -7.33 5.12 12.02
C CYS A 91 -8.47 4.48 12.82
N PRO A 92 -9.41 5.26 13.43
CA PRO A 92 -10.43 4.69 14.31
C PRO A 92 -11.45 3.83 13.56
N THR A 93 -11.65 4.08 12.26
CA THR A 93 -12.61 3.35 11.43
C THR A 93 -11.98 2.30 10.54
N GLY A 94 -10.64 2.14 10.57
CA GLY A 94 -9.92 1.25 9.65
C GLY A 94 -10.12 1.63 8.18
N ALA A 95 -10.30 2.92 7.89
CA ALA A 95 -10.48 3.41 6.51
C ALA A 95 -9.17 3.47 5.74
N LEU A 96 -8.04 3.64 6.43
CA LEU A 96 -6.70 3.56 5.84
C LEU A 96 -6.10 2.20 6.16
N ASP A 97 -5.72 1.49 5.12
CA ASP A 97 -5.06 0.19 5.20
C ASP A 97 -3.75 0.24 4.41
N TYR A 98 -2.98 -0.83 4.44
CA TYR A 98 -1.73 -0.96 3.70
C TYR A 98 -1.74 -2.16 2.77
N THR A 99 -0.91 -2.09 1.73
CA THR A 99 -0.71 -3.14 0.76
C THR A 99 0.78 -3.48 0.67
N PRO A 100 1.15 -4.70 0.27
CA PRO A 100 2.55 -5.08 0.11
C PRO A 100 3.19 -4.46 -1.14
N ASP A 101 2.50 -3.58 -1.84
CA ASP A 101 2.99 -2.93 -3.04
C ASP A 101 4.11 -1.94 -2.69
N TYR A 102 5.28 -2.12 -3.30
CA TYR A 102 6.48 -1.30 -3.10
C TYR A 102 6.93 -0.58 -4.39
N GLU A 103 6.26 -0.83 -5.52
CA GLU A 103 6.65 -0.32 -6.83
C GLU A 103 5.97 1.03 -7.11
N LEU A 104 6.33 2.06 -6.32
CA LEU A 104 5.67 3.37 -6.32
C LEU A 104 6.46 4.46 -7.05
N ALA A 105 7.53 4.08 -7.77
CA ALA A 105 8.40 5.02 -8.44
C ALA A 105 7.65 5.77 -9.55
N GLU A 106 7.88 7.07 -9.62
CA GLU A 106 7.32 7.99 -10.61
C GLU A 106 8.46 8.81 -11.23
N TYR A 107 8.24 9.30 -12.45
CA TYR A 107 9.23 10.13 -13.14
C TYR A 107 9.31 11.55 -12.57
N ASP A 108 8.17 12.10 -12.16
CA ASP A 108 8.07 13.47 -11.66
C ASP A 108 7.69 13.51 -10.18
N ARG A 109 8.22 14.51 -9.46
CA ARG A 109 7.92 14.73 -8.04
C ARG A 109 6.44 15.02 -7.79
N GLU A 110 5.77 15.69 -8.72
CA GLU A 110 4.36 16.06 -8.61
C GLU A 110 3.45 14.84 -8.67
N LEU A 111 3.83 13.81 -9.43
CA LEU A 111 3.09 12.55 -9.54
C LEU A 111 3.13 11.73 -8.24
N LEU A 112 4.08 12.01 -7.34
CA LEU A 112 4.14 11.45 -5.99
C LEU A 112 3.14 12.11 -5.02
N LEU A 113 2.43 13.16 -5.43
CA LEU A 113 1.28 13.68 -4.72
C LEU A 113 0.04 12.88 -5.13
N TRP A 114 -0.34 11.92 -4.31
CA TRP A 114 -1.44 11.02 -4.63
C TRP A 114 -2.76 11.56 -4.13
N SER A 115 -3.69 11.75 -5.07
CA SER A 115 -5.07 12.11 -4.78
C SER A 115 -5.79 10.99 -4.01
N PRO A 116 -6.84 11.33 -3.23
CA PRO A 116 -7.68 10.33 -2.56
C PRO A 116 -8.22 9.26 -3.51
N GLU A 117 -8.62 9.64 -4.72
CA GLU A 117 -9.09 8.71 -5.76
C GLU A 117 -8.01 7.73 -6.22
N ARG A 118 -6.75 8.17 -6.28
CA ARG A 118 -5.64 7.29 -6.63
C ARG A 118 -5.34 6.30 -5.50
N LEU A 119 -5.45 6.76 -4.26
CA LEU A 119 -5.26 5.95 -3.04
C LEU A 119 -6.36 4.89 -2.86
N SER A 120 -7.57 5.12 -3.35
CA SER A 120 -8.67 4.15 -3.25
C SER A 120 -8.59 3.00 -4.25
N ARG A 121 -7.78 3.14 -5.30
CA ARG A 121 -7.59 2.08 -6.31
C ARG A 121 -6.74 0.95 -5.73
N PRO A 122 -7.20 -0.31 -5.78
CA PRO A 122 -6.37 -1.45 -5.41
C PRO A 122 -5.18 -1.59 -6.39
N PRO A 123 -4.04 -2.13 -5.94
CA PRO A 123 -2.86 -2.23 -6.79
C PRO A 123 -3.08 -3.33 -7.86
N THR A 124 -2.73 -3.02 -9.11
CA THR A 124 -3.05 -3.89 -10.26
C THR A 124 -2.00 -4.98 -10.50
N ASN A 125 -0.74 -4.74 -10.10
CA ASN A 125 0.41 -5.59 -10.44
C ASN A 125 1.02 -6.27 -9.21
N ILE A 126 0.19 -6.94 -8.42
CA ILE A 126 0.71 -7.85 -7.41
C ILE A 126 1.03 -9.18 -8.10
N GLY A 127 2.26 -9.33 -8.57
CA GLY A 127 2.78 -10.63 -8.99
C GLY A 127 2.60 -11.63 -7.84
N GLU A 128 1.68 -12.58 -8.02
CA GLU A 128 1.43 -13.74 -7.16
C GLU A 128 0.87 -13.47 -5.75
N TYR A 129 0.18 -12.35 -5.51
CA TYR A 129 -0.58 -12.17 -4.26
C TYR A 129 -1.96 -11.61 -4.61
N GLN A 130 -2.99 -12.45 -4.53
CA GLN A 130 -4.38 -11.99 -4.71
C GLN A 130 -4.84 -11.31 -3.42
N SER A 131 -5.42 -10.12 -3.55
CA SER A 131 -6.19 -9.50 -2.47
C SER A 131 -7.52 -10.24 -2.33
N VAL A 132 -7.69 -11.05 -1.28
CA VAL A 132 -8.99 -11.66 -0.98
C VAL A 132 -9.78 -10.69 -0.12
N PHE A 133 -10.90 -10.19 -0.65
CA PHE A 133 -11.85 -9.38 0.12
C PHE A 133 -12.73 -10.32 0.95
N HIS A 134 -12.43 -10.48 2.24
CA HIS A 134 -13.34 -11.19 3.16
C HIS A 134 -14.54 -10.30 3.52
N GLY A 135 -15.58 -10.35 2.70
CA GLY A 135 -16.87 -9.76 3.02
C GLY A 135 -17.72 -10.70 3.86
N LYS A 136 -17.74 -10.51 5.20
CA LYS A 136 -18.92 -10.48 6.09
C LYS A 136 -18.71 -10.87 7.56
N ASP A 137 -17.51 -11.24 8.02
CA ASP A 137 -17.29 -11.58 9.43
C ASP A 137 -16.10 -10.83 10.05
N GLY A 138 -16.38 -9.75 10.79
CA GLY A 138 -15.59 -9.27 11.94
C GLY A 138 -14.16 -8.74 11.76
N ASN A 139 -13.40 -9.10 10.72
CA ASN A 139 -12.03 -8.64 10.49
C ASN A 139 -11.93 -7.97 9.12
N GLN A 140 -12.09 -6.65 9.12
CA GLN A 140 -12.02 -5.84 7.91
C GLN A 140 -10.55 -5.50 7.59
N GLY A 141 -9.86 -6.39 6.89
CA GLY A 141 -8.53 -6.12 6.33
C GLY A 141 -8.31 -6.89 5.04
N VAL A 142 -7.48 -6.36 4.14
CA VAL A 142 -7.05 -7.13 2.97
C VAL A 142 -6.04 -8.17 3.45
N THR A 143 -6.42 -9.44 3.44
CA THR A 143 -5.43 -10.51 3.57
C THR A 143 -4.79 -10.72 2.22
N PHE A 144 -3.48 -10.54 2.23
CA PHE A 144 -2.61 -10.88 1.14
C PHE A 144 -2.22 -12.35 1.39
N GLU A 145 -2.61 -13.25 0.50
CA GLU A 145 -2.12 -14.65 0.50
C GLU A 145 -1.27 -14.91 -0.75
N PRO A 146 -0.14 -15.63 -0.62
CA PRO A 146 0.68 -15.98 -1.77
C PRO A 146 -0.10 -16.94 -2.67
N VAL A 147 -0.24 -16.61 -3.95
CA VAL A 147 -0.73 -17.51 -4.99
C VAL A 147 0.34 -18.57 -5.18
N ILE A 148 0.25 -19.66 -4.43
CA ILE A 148 1.01 -20.88 -4.71
C ILE A 148 0.53 -21.34 -6.09
N LYS A 149 1.28 -21.01 -7.15
CA LYS A 149 1.10 -21.63 -8.46
C LYS A 149 1.26 -23.14 -8.27
N GLN A 150 0.15 -23.85 -8.09
CA GLN A 150 0.13 -25.30 -8.24
C GLN A 150 0.59 -25.57 -9.66
N LYS A 151 1.85 -25.99 -9.82
CA LYS A 151 2.37 -26.45 -11.10
C LYS A 151 1.43 -27.55 -11.59
N SER A 152 0.67 -27.25 -12.63
CA SER A 152 -0.08 -28.26 -13.38
C SER A 152 0.93 -29.30 -13.85
N LYS A 153 0.70 -30.53 -13.39
CA LYS A 153 1.45 -31.75 -13.72
C LYS A 153 1.41 -32.03 -15.21
#